data_AF-A0A1Z9TBD5-F1
#
_entry.id   AF-A0A1Z9TBD5-F1
#
_cell.length_a   1.000
_cell.length_b   1.000
_cell.length_c   1.000
_cell.angle_alpha   90.00
_cell.angle_beta   90.00
_cell.angle_gamma   90.00
#
_symmetry.space_group_name_H-M   'P 1'
#
loop_
_entity.id
_entity.type
_entity.pdbx_description
1 polymer ?
#
loop_
_entity_poly.entity_id
_entity_poly.type
_entity_poly.pdbx_seq_one_letter_code
_entity_poly.pdbx_strand_id
1 'polypeptide(L)'
;MNKALIRIIIISILNFYTLKFSPFIDVDQFKRDIDIFYIFQNISYGTVFIIVSIAVALLTVMLILFFKPFIEVYLIFHLKISFYFFINLVSISTIYLAFRVYGYSRLMILIYLLVSTFSLIISDKVKK
;
A
#
# COMPACT_ATOMS: atom_id res chain seq x y z
N MET A 1 8.68 -7.03 16.06
CA MET A 1 8.92 -5.68 15.50
C MET A 1 9.45 -5.75 14.06
N ASN A 2 10.50 -6.53 13.78
CA ASN A 2 11.13 -6.59 12.45
C ASN A 2 10.18 -6.95 11.29
N LYS A 3 9.26 -7.91 11.47
CA LYS A 3 8.34 -8.31 10.38
C LYS A 3 7.44 -7.18 9.87
N ALA A 4 6.87 -6.38 10.77
CA ALA A 4 6.00 -5.28 10.40
C ALA A 4 6.78 -4.20 9.66
N LEU A 5 7.98 -3.86 10.15
CA LEU A 5 8.85 -2.86 9.53
C LEU A 5 9.30 -3.30 8.12
N ILE A 6 9.68 -4.57 7.96
CA ILE A 6 9.99 -5.16 6.64
C ILE A 6 8.80 -5.04 5.68
N ARG A 7 7.58 -5.34 6.15
CA ARG A 7 6.37 -5.20 5.33
C ARG A 7 6.12 -3.76 4.92
N ILE A 8 6.29 -2.82 5.85
CA ILE A 8 6.14 -1.38 5.55
C ILE A 8 7.10 -0.99 4.43
N ILE A 9 8.38 -1.36 4.55
CA ILE A 9 9.40 -1.05 3.53
C ILE A 9 9.02 -1.66 2.19
N ILE A 10 8.76 -2.97 2.15
CA ILE A 10 8.47 -3.69 0.89
C ILE A 10 7.22 -3.12 0.20
N ILE A 11 6.12 -2.96 0.94
CA ILE A 11 4.86 -2.46 0.38
C ILE A 11 5.02 -1.01 -0.10
N SER A 12 5.73 -0.17 0.67
CA SER A 12 5.99 1.22 0.26
C SER A 12 6.78 1.26 -1.04
N ILE A 13 7.82 0.44 -1.18
CA ILE A 13 8.64 0.37 -2.40
C ILE A 13 7.79 -0.10 -3.59
N LEU A 14 7.02 -1.18 -3.43
CA LEU A 14 6.15 -1.71 -4.48
C LEU A 14 5.10 -0.68 -4.93
N ASN A 15 4.49 0.03 -3.98
CA ASN A 15 3.49 1.03 -4.31
C ASN A 15 4.12 2.26 -4.98
N PHE A 16 5.30 2.69 -4.52
CA PHE A 16 6.03 3.78 -5.14
C PHE A 16 6.34 3.51 -6.61
N TYR A 17 6.80 2.30 -6.93
CA TYR A 17 7.01 1.90 -8.32
C TYR A 17 5.71 1.87 -9.13
N THR A 18 4.61 1.44 -8.50
CA THR A 18 3.27 1.43 -9.13
C THR A 18 2.85 2.83 -9.55
N LEU A 19 3.06 3.82 -8.69
CA LEU A 19 2.82 5.24 -8.98
C LEU A 19 3.76 5.74 -10.09
N LYS A 20 5.07 5.50 -9.94
CA LYS A 20 6.10 6.01 -10.85
C LYS A 20 5.99 5.47 -12.28
N PHE A 21 5.59 4.21 -12.45
CA PHE A 21 5.42 3.58 -13.77
C PHE A 21 4.00 3.70 -14.33
N SER A 22 3.09 4.38 -13.64
CA SER A 22 1.76 4.68 -14.19
C SER A 22 1.82 5.94 -15.07
N PRO A 23 1.51 5.85 -16.37
CA PRO A 23 1.78 6.94 -17.34
C PRO A 23 0.89 8.17 -17.18
N PHE A 24 -0.30 8.03 -16.61
CA PHE A 24 -1.31 9.10 -16.53
C PHE A 24 -1.69 9.43 -15.09
N ILE A 25 -0.79 9.21 -14.14
CA ILE A 25 -1.14 9.36 -12.74
C ILE A 25 -1.37 10.83 -12.36
N ASP A 26 -2.49 11.09 -11.71
CA ASP A 26 -2.87 12.41 -11.21
C ASP A 26 -2.91 12.37 -9.68
N VAL A 27 -2.05 13.19 -9.06
CA VAL A 27 -1.98 13.43 -7.61
C VAL A 27 -2.06 14.93 -7.29
N ASP A 28 -2.42 15.77 -8.26
CA ASP A 28 -2.38 17.22 -8.12
C ASP A 28 -3.32 17.71 -7.03
N GLN A 29 -4.44 17.02 -6.86
CA GLN A 29 -5.45 17.34 -5.88
C GLN A 29 -4.87 17.26 -4.46
N PHE A 30 -4.30 16.12 -4.12
CA PHE A 30 -3.67 15.90 -2.83
C PHE A 30 -2.42 16.76 -2.64
N LYS A 31 -1.65 17.02 -3.70
CA LYS A 31 -0.54 17.97 -3.64
C LYS A 31 -1.05 19.37 -3.23
N ARG A 32 -2.12 19.86 -3.87
CA ARG A 32 -2.73 21.15 -3.52
C ARG A 32 -3.28 21.16 -2.10
N ASP A 33 -3.89 20.06 -1.65
CA ASP A 33 -4.39 19.93 -0.29
C ASP A 33 -3.26 20.01 0.75
N ILE A 34 -2.08 19.46 0.43
CA ILE A 34 -0.88 19.59 1.26
C ILE A 34 -0.33 21.02 1.19
N ASP A 35 -0.29 21.64 0.01
CA ASP A 35 0.25 23.00 -0.20
C ASP A 35 -0.53 24.08 0.59
N ILE A 36 -1.77 23.80 1.04
CA ILE A 36 -2.53 24.67 1.97
C ILE A 36 -1.76 24.91 3.28
N PHE A 37 -1.01 23.90 3.74
CA PHE A 37 -0.16 24.04 4.91
C PHE A 37 1.15 24.72 4.50
N TYR A 38 1.33 25.99 4.91
CA TYR A 38 2.49 26.83 4.55
C TYR A 38 3.88 26.21 4.76
N ILE A 39 4.01 25.21 5.65
CA ILE A 39 5.25 24.47 5.92
C ILE A 39 5.67 23.60 4.72
N PHE A 40 4.72 23.22 3.88
CA PHE A 40 4.87 22.21 2.83
C PHE A 40 4.78 22.77 1.40
N GLN A 41 4.93 24.08 1.24
CA GLN A 41 4.91 24.69 -0.09
C GLN A 41 6.05 24.16 -0.97
N ASN A 42 5.73 23.93 -2.25
CA ASN A 42 6.67 23.45 -3.28
C ASN A 42 7.17 22.01 -3.08
N ILE A 43 6.37 21.15 -2.45
CA ILE A 43 6.65 19.70 -2.43
C ILE A 43 6.71 19.14 -3.85
N SER A 44 7.70 18.29 -4.11
CA SER A 44 7.84 17.60 -5.40
C SER A 44 6.82 16.47 -5.55
N TYR A 45 6.48 16.09 -6.79
CA TYR A 45 5.63 14.92 -7.04
C TYR A 45 6.22 13.62 -6.48
N GLY A 46 7.56 13.48 -6.51
CA GLY A 46 8.24 12.31 -5.93
C GLY A 46 8.01 12.17 -4.43
N THR A 47 8.02 13.29 -3.70
CA THR A 47 7.70 13.29 -2.26
C THR A 47 6.23 12.95 -1.99
N VAL A 48 5.30 13.41 -2.84
CA VAL A 48 3.88 13.00 -2.75
C VAL A 48 3.75 11.49 -2.93
N PHE A 49 4.42 10.89 -3.92
CA PHE A 49 4.39 9.45 -4.12
C PHE A 49 4.92 8.67 -2.92
N ILE A 50 5.97 9.15 -2.26
CA ILE A 50 6.51 8.54 -1.05
C ILE A 50 5.46 8.57 0.07
N ILE A 51 4.80 9.71 0.29
CA ILE A 51 3.76 9.86 1.32
C ILE A 51 2.59 8.90 1.07
N VAL A 52 2.06 8.88 -0.16
CA VAL A 52 0.98 7.96 -0.56
C VAL A 52 1.40 6.50 -0.33
N SER A 53 2.64 6.15 -0.70
CA SER A 53 3.15 4.79 -0.58
C SER A 53 3.28 4.33 0.87
N ILE A 54 3.80 5.20 1.74
CA ILE A 54 3.90 4.94 3.18
C ILE A 54 2.51 4.79 3.79
N ALA A 55 1.55 5.66 3.42
CA ALA A 55 0.19 5.57 3.92
C ALA A 55 -0.50 4.25 3.55
N VAL A 56 -0.33 3.78 2.31
CA VAL A 56 -0.81 2.45 1.89
C VAL A 56 -0.16 1.36 2.74
N ALA A 57 1.17 1.39 2.91
CA ALA A 57 1.87 0.38 3.66
C ALA A 57 1.46 0.34 5.15
N LEU A 58 1.27 1.50 5.77
CA LEU A 58 0.77 1.62 7.13
C LEU A 58 -0.63 1.03 7.26
N LEU A 59 -1.56 1.41 6.38
CA LEU A 59 -2.92 0.89 6.40
C LEU A 59 -2.92 -0.64 6.21
N THR A 60 -2.14 -1.18 5.27
CA THR A 60 -2.02 -2.62 5.05
C THR A 60 -1.56 -3.33 6.33
N VAL A 61 -0.53 -2.83 7.01
CA VAL A 61 -0.02 -3.46 8.23
C VAL A 61 -1.01 -3.33 9.39
N MET A 62 -1.69 -2.19 9.53
CA MET A 62 -2.73 -2.01 10.54
C MET A 62 -3.89 -3.01 10.34
N LEU A 63 -4.36 -3.18 9.10
CA LEU A 63 -5.40 -4.16 8.79
C LEU A 63 -4.93 -5.59 9.05
N ILE A 64 -3.68 -5.95 8.72
CA ILE A 64 -3.14 -7.29 9.04
C ILE A 64 -3.13 -7.54 10.55
N LEU A 65 -2.73 -6.54 11.34
CA LEU A 65 -2.68 -6.65 12.80
C LEU A 65 -4.09 -6.75 13.40
N PHE A 66 -5.00 -5.89 12.95
CA PHE A 66 -6.39 -5.87 13.39
C PHE A 66 -7.10 -7.19 13.08
N PHE A 67 -6.91 -7.72 11.87
CA PHE A 67 -7.54 -8.97 11.45
C PHE A 67 -6.74 -10.23 11.80
N LYS A 68 -5.56 -10.12 12.42
CA LYS A 68 -4.72 -11.26 12.84
C LYS A 68 -5.49 -12.38 13.57
N PRO A 69 -6.36 -12.11 14.57
CA PRO A 69 -7.15 -13.17 15.20
C PRO A 69 -8.06 -13.91 14.21
N PHE A 70 -8.66 -13.19 13.25
CA PHE A 70 -9.48 -13.82 12.21
C PHE A 70 -8.63 -14.64 11.25
N ILE A 71 -7.43 -14.17 10.88
CA ILE A 71 -6.48 -14.92 10.06
C ILE A 71 -6.17 -16.25 10.72
N GLU A 72 -5.84 -16.26 12.01
CA GLU A 72 -5.47 -17.48 12.75
C GLU A 72 -6.62 -18.50 12.83
N VAL A 73 -7.87 -18.04 12.94
CA VAL A 73 -9.06 -18.91 12.99
C VAL A 73 -9.50 -19.38 11.59
N TYR A 74 -9.43 -18.52 10.55
CA TYR A 74 -9.80 -18.85 9.17
C TYR A 74 -8.72 -19.64 8.40
N LEU A 75 -7.51 -19.77 8.94
CA LEU A 75 -6.33 -20.26 8.25
C LEU A 75 -6.27 -21.77 8.00
N ILE A 76 -7.29 -22.54 8.42
CA ILE A 76 -7.16 -23.99 8.47
C ILE A 76 -6.86 -24.64 7.11
N PHE A 77 -7.28 -24.12 5.94
CA PHE A 77 -6.78 -24.71 4.67
C PHE A 77 -6.48 -23.79 3.47
N HIS A 78 -7.27 -22.76 3.07
CA HIS A 78 -7.05 -22.10 1.76
C HIS A 78 -7.17 -20.56 1.64
N LEU A 79 -7.60 -19.83 2.68
CA LEU A 79 -7.99 -18.41 2.52
C LEU A 79 -6.86 -17.38 2.69
N LYS A 80 -5.61 -17.78 2.99
CA LYS A 80 -4.53 -16.82 3.32
C LYS A 80 -4.13 -15.90 2.16
N ILE A 81 -4.02 -16.47 0.96
CA ILE A 81 -3.65 -15.71 -0.25
C ILE A 81 -4.75 -14.68 -0.55
N SER A 82 -6.00 -15.15 -0.62
CA SER A 82 -7.17 -14.30 -0.85
C SER A 82 -7.30 -13.20 0.20
N PHE A 83 -6.99 -13.52 1.46
CA PHE A 83 -7.01 -12.57 2.55
C PHE A 83 -5.96 -11.46 2.39
N TYR A 84 -4.70 -11.79 2.12
CA TYR A 84 -3.67 -10.77 1.89
C TYR A 84 -3.92 -9.96 0.62
N PHE A 85 -4.40 -10.62 -0.43
CA PHE A 85 -4.85 -9.93 -1.64
C PHE A 85 -5.94 -8.91 -1.33
N PHE A 86 -6.95 -9.32 -0.55
CA PHE A 86 -8.04 -8.44 -0.14
C PHE A 86 -7.55 -7.28 0.72
N ILE A 87 -6.66 -7.51 1.68
CA ILE A 87 -6.08 -6.42 2.47
C ILE A 87 -5.33 -5.44 1.57
N ASN A 88 -4.48 -5.92 0.66
CA ASN A 88 -3.73 -5.04 -0.24
C ASN A 88 -4.66 -4.23 -1.13
N LEU A 89 -5.73 -4.86 -1.64
CA LEU A 89 -6.78 -4.22 -2.44
C LEU A 89 -7.50 -3.13 -1.65
N VAL A 90 -8.01 -3.45 -0.46
CA VAL A 90 -8.69 -2.48 0.40
C VAL A 90 -7.76 -1.34 0.75
N SER A 91 -6.50 -1.62 1.07
CA SER A 91 -5.54 -0.59 1.48
C SER A 91 -5.23 0.38 0.36
N ILE A 92 -4.92 -0.11 -0.85
CA ILE A 92 -4.64 0.76 -1.99
C ILE A 92 -5.89 1.54 -2.41
N SER A 93 -7.06 0.88 -2.47
CA SER A 93 -8.31 1.55 -2.83
C SER A 93 -8.69 2.65 -1.85
N THR A 94 -8.54 2.40 -0.54
CA THR A 94 -8.89 3.37 0.51
C THR A 94 -7.98 4.59 0.44
N ILE A 95 -6.66 4.39 0.35
CA ILE A 95 -5.72 5.52 0.29
C ILE A 95 -5.82 6.27 -1.03
N TYR A 96 -5.97 5.58 -2.16
CA TYR A 96 -6.10 6.27 -3.45
C TYR A 96 -7.40 7.07 -3.52
N LEU A 97 -8.48 6.59 -2.91
CA LEU A 97 -9.70 7.36 -2.76
C LEU A 97 -9.50 8.56 -1.82
N ALA A 98 -8.94 8.33 -0.62
CA ALA A 98 -8.75 9.38 0.40
C ALA A 98 -7.80 10.49 -0.06
N PHE A 99 -6.70 10.13 -0.74
CA PHE A 99 -5.72 11.06 -1.30
C PHE A 99 -6.00 11.38 -2.77
N ARG A 100 -7.19 11.03 -3.27
CA ARG A 100 -7.65 11.43 -4.60
C ARG A 100 -6.62 11.17 -5.71
N VAL A 101 -6.00 9.98 -5.69
CA VAL A 101 -5.03 9.51 -6.68
C VAL A 101 -5.78 8.87 -7.85
N TYR A 102 -5.67 9.44 -9.04
CA TYR A 102 -6.36 8.97 -10.25
C TYR A 102 -5.40 8.68 -11.40
N GLY A 103 -5.95 8.16 -12.51
CA GLY A 103 -5.19 7.93 -13.74
C GLY A 103 -4.08 6.86 -13.65
N TYR A 104 -4.09 6.09 -12.56
CA TYR A 104 -3.20 4.95 -12.38
C TYR A 104 -3.47 3.84 -13.42
N SER A 105 -2.42 3.11 -13.79
CA SER A 105 -2.57 1.96 -14.68
C SER A 105 -3.18 0.78 -13.92
N ARG A 106 -4.33 0.28 -14.40
CA ARG A 106 -5.00 -0.91 -13.83
C ARG A 106 -4.09 -2.15 -13.85
N LEU A 107 -3.27 -2.28 -14.89
CA LEU A 107 -2.31 -3.37 -15.03
C LEU A 107 -1.20 -3.25 -13.98
N MET A 108 -0.70 -2.04 -13.71
CA MET A 108 0.30 -1.82 -12.66
C MET A 108 -0.27 -2.12 -11.27
N ILE A 109 -1.53 -1.75 -11.00
CA ILE A 109 -2.20 -2.12 -9.76
C ILE A 109 -2.35 -3.65 -9.65
N LEU A 110 -2.72 -4.34 -10.73
CA LEU A 110 -2.82 -5.80 -10.70
C LEU A 110 -1.47 -6.45 -10.36
N ILE A 111 -0.39 -6.00 -10.99
CA ILE A 111 0.98 -6.46 -10.69
C ILE A 111 1.33 -6.18 -9.23
N TYR A 112 1.06 -4.97 -8.75
CA TYR A 112 1.25 -4.61 -7.34
C TYR A 112 0.50 -5.56 -6.42
N LEU A 113 -0.78 -5.83 -6.65
CA LEU A 113 -1.59 -6.70 -5.80
C LEU A 113 -1.03 -8.12 -5.75
N LEU A 114 -0.61 -8.68 -6.87
CA LEU A 114 0.00 -10.02 -6.90
C LEU A 114 1.34 -10.03 -6.16
N VAL A 115 2.26 -9.13 -6.51
CA VAL A 115 3.61 -9.11 -5.93
C VAL A 115 3.57 -8.79 -4.43
N SER A 116 2.74 -7.82 -4.01
CA SER A 116 2.57 -7.49 -2.59
C SER A 116 1.98 -8.66 -1.81
N THR A 117 1.01 -9.38 -2.36
CA THR A 117 0.43 -10.59 -1.73
C THR A 117 1.48 -11.67 -1.55
N PHE A 118 2.27 -11.98 -2.58
CA PHE A 118 3.38 -12.93 -2.48
C PHE A 118 4.41 -12.48 -1.43
N SER A 119 4.75 -11.19 -1.41
CA SER A 119 5.71 -10.65 -0.44
C SER A 119 5.25 -10.82 1.01
N LEU A 120 3.96 -10.64 1.28
CA LEU A 120 3.36 -10.83 2.61
C LEU A 120 3.43 -12.29 3.05
N ILE A 121 3.15 -13.23 2.14
CA ILE A 121 3.24 -14.68 2.41
C ILE A 121 4.67 -15.08 2.73
N ILE A 122 5.64 -14.57 1.98
CA ILE A 122 7.07 -14.85 2.22
C ILE A 122 7.50 -14.23 3.56
N SER A 123 7.12 -12.97 3.82
CA SER A 123 7.41 -12.26 5.08
C SER A 123 6.88 -13.01 6.32
N ASP A 124 5.77 -13.72 6.18
CA ASP A 124 5.21 -14.55 7.24
C ASP A 124 6.12 -15.75 7.58
N LYS A 125 6.72 -16.39 6.56
CA LYS A 125 7.60 -17.55 6.68
C LYS A 125 8.99 -17.24 7.26
N VAL A 126 9.43 -15.97 7.21
CA VAL A 126 10.68 -15.55 7.85
C VAL A 126 10.55 -15.82 9.35
N LYS A 127 11.36 -16.74 9.90
CA LYS A 127 11.34 -17.06 11.33
C LYS A 127 11.78 -15.82 12.14
N LYS A 128 11.28 -15.77 13.38
CA LYS A 128 11.66 -14.73 14.35
C LYS A 128 13.15 -14.78 14.61
#